data_AF-A0A2C8F905-F1
#
_entry.id   AF-A0A2C8F905-F1
#
_cell.length_a   1.000
_cell.length_b   1.000
_cell.length_c   1.000
_cell.angle_alpha   90.00
_cell.angle_beta   90.00
_cell.angle_gamma   90.00
#
_symmetry.space_group_name_H-M   'P 1'
#
loop_
_entity.id
_entity.type
_entity.pdbx_description
1 polymer ?
#
loop_
_entity_poly.entity_id
_entity_poly.type
_entity_poly.pdbx_seq_one_letter_code
_entity_poly.pdbx_strand_id
1 'polypeptide(L)' 'MKIKLAEIVMGVTFIGIGIMGMEEKELFHYDVPIPFPDIFSTLCFTVGIMWLVGPAIIRSRKRNKD' A
#
# COMPACT_ATOMS: atom_id res chain seq x y z
N MET A 1 0.46 -20.90 -6.54
CA MET A 1 0.40 -19.84 -5.51
C MET A 1 -0.98 -19.19 -5.60
N LYS A 2 -1.91 -19.45 -4.67
CA LYS A 2 -3.21 -18.75 -4.69
C LYS A 2 -3.01 -17.40 -4.00
N ILE A 3 -2.68 -16.37 -4.77
CA ILE A 3 -2.72 -15.00 -4.25
C ILE A 3 -4.19 -14.70 -3.94
N LYS A 4 -4.47 -14.30 -2.70
CA LYS A 4 -5.86 -13.98 -2.33
C LYS A 4 -6.22 -12.67 -3.00
N LEU A 5 -7.39 -12.60 -3.64
CA LEU A 5 -7.87 -11.37 -4.28
C LEU A 5 -7.85 -10.18 -3.30
N ALA A 6 -8.20 -10.44 -2.02
CA ALA A 6 -8.13 -9.45 -0.95
C ALA A 6 -6.71 -8.86 -0.73
N GLU A 7 -5.64 -9.65 -0.88
CA GLU A 7 -4.27 -9.14 -0.74
C GLU A 7 -3.94 -8.15 -1.86
N ILE A 8 -4.36 -8.46 -3.09
CA ILE A 8 -4.18 -7.59 -4.25
C ILE A 8 -4.99 -6.30 -4.08
N VAL A 9 -6.28 -6.43 -3.73
CA VAL A 9 -7.18 -5.30 -3.56
C VAL A 9 -6.63 -4.35 -2.50
N MET A 10 -6.22 -4.85 -1.33
CA MET A 10 -5.64 -4.01 -0.28
C MET A 10 -4.38 -3.27 -0.73
N GLY A 11 -3.46 -3.97 -1.41
CA GLY A 11 -2.24 -3.36 -1.93
C GLY A 11 -2.52 -2.25 -2.95
N VAL A 12 -3.45 -2.50 -3.88
CA VAL A 12 -3.88 -1.52 -4.89
C VAL A 12 -4.58 -0.33 -4.23
N THR A 13 -5.44 -0.56 -3.23
CA THR A 13 -6.11 0.53 -2.48
C THR A 13 -5.09 1.44 -1.80
N PHE A 14 -4.08 0.88 -1.12
CA PHE A 14 -3.02 1.68 -0.49
C PHE A 14 -2.21 2.48 -1.49
N ILE A 15 -1.85 1.88 -2.64
CA ILE A 15 -1.16 2.59 -3.73
C ILE A 15 -2.04 3.72 -4.27
N GLY A 16 -3.32 3.47 -4.50
CA GLY A 16 -4.27 4.47 -5.00
C GLY A 16 -4.41 5.67 -4.05
N ILE A 17 -4.58 5.42 -2.75
CA ILE A 17 -4.60 6.48 -1.73
C ILE A 17 -3.30 7.27 -1.75
N GLY A 18 -2.15 6.58 -1.84
CA GLY A 18 -0.85 7.23 -1.89
C GLY A 18 -0.67 8.12 -3.12
N ILE A 19 -1.07 7.66 -4.31
CA ILE A 19 -0.95 8.47 -5.55
C ILE A 19 -1.87 9.68 -5.49
N MET A 20 -3.15 9.48 -5.18
CA MET A 20 -4.12 10.58 -5.08
C MET A 20 -3.69 11.60 -4.03
N GLY A 21 -3.23 11.13 -2.87
CA GLY A 21 -2.81 12.00 -1.80
C GLY A 21 -1.48 12.72 -2.03
N MET A 22 -0.69 12.36 -3.04
CA MET A 22 0.52 13.10 -3.41
C MET A 22 0.23 14.28 -4.35
N GLU A 23 -0.93 14.29 -5.03
CA GLU A 23 -1.36 15.40 -5.88
C GLU A 23 -2.09 16.51 -5.08
N GLU A 24 -2.60 16.16 -3.89
CA GLU A 24 -3.37 17.05 -3.03
C GLU A 24 -2.49 17.77 -2.00
N LYS A 25 -2.62 19.10 -1.92
CA LYS A 25 -1.89 19.91 -0.93
C LYS A 25 -2.42 19.76 0.49
N GLU A 26 -3.68 19.35 0.62
CA GLU A 26 -4.37 19.17 1.89
C GLU A 26 -5.19 17.88 1.83
N LEU A 27 -5.00 16.99 2.81
CA LEU A 27 -5.80 15.78 2.97
C LEU A 27 -6.62 15.88 4.25
N PHE A 28 -7.86 15.39 4.18
CA PHE A 28 -8.78 15.37 5.32
C PHE A 28 -9.27 13.95 5.59
N HIS A 29 -9.36 13.60 6.86
CA HIS A 29 -10.09 12.43 7.31
C HIS A 29 -11.41 12.87 7.94
N TYR A 30 -12.49 12.69 7.19
CA TYR A 30 -13.79 13.32 7.42
C TYR A 30 -13.68 14.85 7.36
N ASP A 31 -13.34 15.51 8.47
CA ASP A 31 -13.14 16.96 8.55
C ASP A 31 -11.84 17.33 9.28
N VAL A 32 -11.03 16.34 9.66
CA VAL A 32 -9.77 16.56 10.38
C VAL A 32 -8.63 16.58 9.37
N PRO A 33 -7.87 17.68 9.25
CA PRO A 33 -6.72 17.73 8.35
C PRO A 33 -5.66 16.73 8.81
N ILE A 34 -5.16 15.93 7.88
CA ILE A 34 -4.05 15.02 8.11
C ILE A 34 -2.77 15.87 8.14
N PRO A 35 -2.03 15.92 9.26
CA PRO A 35 -0.77 16.62 9.30
C PRO A 35 0.23 15.91 8.39
N PHE A 36 0.96 16.69 7.58
CA PHE A 36 1.95 16.21 6.61
C PHE A 36 1.33 15.26 5.55
N PRO A 37 0.43 15.77 4.70
CA PRO A 37 -0.24 14.98 3.64
C PRO A 37 0.76 14.21 2.78
N ASP A 38 1.83 14.86 2.33
CA ASP A 38 2.88 14.23 1.51
C ASP A 38 3.52 13.00 2.17
N ILE A 39 3.77 13.07 3.49
CA ILE A 39 4.38 11.97 4.25
C ILE A 39 3.39 10.82 4.37
N PHE A 40 2.13 11.12 4.71
CA PHE A 40 1.07 10.13 4.81
C PHE A 40 0.87 9.41 3.47
N SER A 41 0.79 10.15 2.37
CA SER A 41 0.60 9.62 1.03
C SER A 41 1.78 8.76 0.58
N THR A 42 3.02 9.19 0.86
CA THR A 42 4.22 8.40 0.61
C THR A 42 4.24 7.09 1.42
N LEU A 43 3.79 7.13 2.67
CA LEU A 43 3.66 5.92 3.51
C LEU A 43 2.60 4.97 2.95
N CYS A 44 1.44 5.46 2.54
CA CYS A 44 0.42 4.63 1.92
C CYS A 44 0.94 3.96 0.63
N PHE A 45 1.63 4.72 -0.22
CA PHE A 45 2.22 4.18 -1.44
C PHE A 45 3.25 3.08 -1.16
N THR A 46 4.20 3.34 -0.26
CA THR A 46 5.26 2.38 0.09
C THR A 46 4.71 1.13 0.75
N VAL A 47 3.77 1.26 1.69
CA VAL A 47 3.09 0.12 2.31
C VAL A 47 2.33 -0.70 1.28
N GLY A 48 1.62 -0.05 0.35
CA GLY A 48 0.91 -0.73 -0.73
C GLY A 48 1.82 -1.57 -1.63
N ILE A 49 2.99 -1.04 -2.01
CA ILE A 49 4.01 -1.80 -2.75
C ILE A 49 4.54 -2.97 -1.92
N MET A 50 4.92 -2.73 -0.66
CA MET A 50 5.42 -3.79 0.22
C MET A 50 4.38 -4.89 0.43
N TRP A 51 3.10 -4.55 0.47
CA TRP A 51 2.01 -5.51 0.61
C TRP A 51 1.86 -6.43 -0.61
N LEU A 52 2.10 -5.91 -1.82
CA LEU A 52 2.09 -6.71 -3.05
C LEU A 52 3.35 -7.57 -3.19
N VAL A 53 4.51 -7.01 -2.88
CA VAL A 53 5.82 -7.64 -3.11
C VAL A 53 6.19 -8.62 -1.97
N GLY A 54 5.88 -8.29 -0.72
CA GLY A 54 6.24 -9.06 0.47
C GLY A 54 5.78 -10.51 0.43
N PRO A 55 4.49 -10.80 0.18
CA PRO A 55 3.99 -12.17 0.05
C PRO A 55 4.65 -12.94 -1.09
N ALA A 56 4.97 -12.27 -2.21
CA ALA A 56 5.66 -12.91 -3.33
C ALA A 56 7.08 -13.35 -2.94
N ILE A 57 7.83 -12.50 -2.25
CA ILE A 57 9.19 -12.82 -1.76
C ILE A 57 9.15 -13.96 -0.73
N ILE A 58 8.26 -13.88 0.26
CA ILE A 58 8.16 -14.89 1.34
C ILE A 58 7.77 -16.25 0.76
N ARG A 59 6.79 -16.29 -0.15
CA ARG A 59 6.32 -17.54 -0.77
C ARG A 59 7.36 -18.13 -1.73
N SER A 60 8.12 -17.30 -2.45
CA SER A 60 9.24 -17.74 -3.28
C SER A 60 10.32 -18.43 -2.45
N ARG A 61 10.71 -17.85 -1.30
CA ARG A 61 11.68 -18.46 -0.38
C ARG A 61 11.21 -19.78 0.20
N LYS A 62 9.91 -19.94 0.46
CA LYS A 62 9.34 -21.18 0.98
C LYS A 62 9.41 -22.32 -0.05
N ARG A 63 9.12 -22.02 -1.33
CA ARG A 63 9.18 -23.00 -2.43
C ARG A 63 10.60 -23.51 -2.71
N ASN A 64 11.64 -22.74 -2.41
CA ASN A 64 13.04 -23.15 -2.59
C ASN A 64 13.61 -23.95 -1.41
N LYS A 65 12.84 -24.16 -0.33
CA LYS A 65 13.26 -24.95 0.84
C LYS A 65 12.61 -26.34 0.91
N ASP A 66 11.62 -26.59 0.06
CA ASP A 66 10.95 -27.88 -0.13
C ASP A 66 11.55 -28.58 -1.36
#